data_AF-A0A0K3AUY7-F1
#
_entry.id   AF-A0A0K3AUY7-F1
#
_cell.length_a   1.000
_cell.length_b   1.000
_cell.length_c   1.000
_cell.angle_alpha   90.00
_cell.angle_beta   90.00
_cell.angle_gamma   90.00
#
_symmetry.space_group_name_H-M   'P 1'
#
loop_
_entity.id
_entity.type
_entity.pdbx_description
1 polymer ?
#
loop_
_entity_poly.entity_id
_entity_poly.type
_entity_poly.pdbx_seq_one_letter_code
_entity_poly.pdbx_strand_id
1 'polypeptide(L)'
;MLPALKCFAINGQVNDDEFSHLCIGFSNLRVLDISNTNIRNLSGMKMLVNLQILSMRNLDINQTSDLIELFSLTKLTVLDVSQDKQNSGTKIISTYLECRKILLDLKFIDCSRTDINREFAKTLLSSHPSIVHVSAIGCDLKNFSKCGTRIFYCTSIESLFRSLIDFTNLKNELATCRCLEELHRQLNASRSTENLHYSSLLKLVIQTMNMFTSRSTLINGLQCLIWIINHKMDQIGPVNMFFTLKKLLSLADLLPETYSNAEIIRSNRLYWDAIVKLTNSENTNFDEICWTAMNMMSKVTYAAGSGMRSKAGIQNERTLFSQFLPYL
;
A
#
# COMPACT_ATOMS: atom_id res chain seq x y z
N MET A 1 19.71 22.45 9.50
CA MET A 1 19.89 21.50 8.38
C MET A 1 20.12 20.11 8.96
N LEU A 2 19.51 19.05 8.42
CA LEU A 2 19.72 17.66 8.86
C LEU A 2 20.57 16.92 7.81
N PRO A 3 21.91 17.14 7.77
CA PRO A 3 22.76 16.65 6.68
C PRO A 3 22.83 15.12 6.59
N ALA A 4 22.46 14.41 7.66
CA ALA A 4 22.44 12.94 7.71
C ALA A 4 21.12 12.34 7.19
N LEU A 5 20.09 13.15 6.90
CA LEU A 5 18.79 12.65 6.47
C LEU A 5 18.89 12.02 5.09
N LYS A 6 18.57 10.72 4.99
CA LYS A 6 18.62 9.93 3.75
C LYS A 6 17.25 9.51 3.23
N CYS A 7 16.26 9.46 4.11
CA CYS A 7 14.89 9.07 3.80
C CYS A 7 13.97 10.13 4.35
N PHE A 8 13.07 10.63 3.52
CA PHE A 8 12.08 11.61 3.93
C PHE A 8 10.77 11.37 3.21
N ALA A 9 9.67 11.50 3.94
CA ALA A 9 8.31 11.41 3.41
C ALA A 9 7.58 12.70 3.79
N ILE A 10 7.05 13.38 2.78
CA ILE A 10 6.23 14.58 2.94
C ILE A 10 4.78 14.13 3.06
N ASN A 11 4.13 14.49 4.16
CA ASN A 11 2.71 14.29 4.35
C ASN A 11 2.02 15.64 4.56
N GLY A 12 0.90 15.87 3.87
CA GLY A 12 0.10 17.10 4.01
C GLY A 12 0.19 18.04 2.81
N GLN A 13 -0.37 19.24 2.98
CA GLN A 13 -0.38 20.24 1.92
C GLN A 13 0.95 21.00 1.90
N VAL A 14 1.85 20.57 1.02
CA VAL A 14 3.06 21.31 0.65
C VAL A 14 2.84 21.89 -0.75
N ASN A 15 3.14 23.18 -0.92
CA ASN A 15 3.09 23.85 -2.21
C ASN A 15 4.44 23.78 -2.96
N ASP A 16 4.47 24.23 -4.20
CA ASP A 16 5.66 24.12 -5.07
C ASP A 16 6.88 24.89 -4.54
N ASP A 17 6.67 26.05 -3.93
CA ASP A 17 7.76 26.88 -3.38
C ASP A 17 8.39 26.23 -2.14
N GLU A 18 7.54 25.74 -1.23
CA GLU A 18 7.98 25.00 -0.05
C GLU A 18 8.76 23.73 -0.44
N PHE A 19 8.31 23.04 -1.49
CA PHE A 19 8.99 21.86 -2.02
C PHE A 19 10.38 22.21 -2.60
N SER A 20 10.48 23.29 -3.36
CA SER A 20 11.76 23.76 -3.90
C SER A 20 12.77 24.10 -2.80
N HIS A 21 12.33 24.82 -1.75
CA HIS A 21 13.16 25.13 -0.59
C HIS A 21 13.61 23.89 0.17
N LEU A 22 12.73 22.90 0.32
CA LEU A 22 13.05 21.61 0.92
C LEU A 22 14.15 20.90 0.13
N CYS A 23 14.04 20.84 -1.20
CA CYS A 23 15.04 20.19 -2.04
C CYS A 23 16.45 20.78 -1.86
N ILE A 24 16.56 22.10 -1.69
CA ILE A 24 17.83 22.79 -1.42
C ILE A 24 18.40 22.37 -0.05
N GLY A 25 17.56 22.21 0.96
CA GLY A 25 17.97 21.88 2.33
C GLY A 25 18.39 20.42 2.55
N PHE A 26 17.98 19.49 1.67
CA PHE A 26 18.12 18.04 1.87
C PHE A 26 18.80 17.31 0.69
N SER A 27 19.93 17.83 0.19
CA SER A 27 20.68 17.28 -0.95
C SER A 27 21.25 15.86 -0.76
N ASN A 28 21.28 15.34 0.47
CA ASN A 28 21.76 13.99 0.80
C ASN A 28 20.65 12.90 0.78
N LEU A 29 19.41 13.27 0.43
CA LEU A 29 18.32 12.29 0.33
C LEU A 29 18.63 11.21 -0.72
N ARG A 30 18.29 9.98 -0.35
CA ARG A 30 18.31 8.79 -1.21
C ARG A 30 16.91 8.29 -1.51
N VAL A 31 15.98 8.51 -0.57
CA VAL A 31 14.58 8.12 -0.68
C VAL A 31 13.73 9.35 -0.37
N LEU A 32 12.83 9.68 -1.29
CA LEU A 32 11.87 10.76 -1.12
C LEU A 32 10.48 10.27 -1.51
N ASP A 33 9.53 10.48 -0.64
CA ASP A 33 8.11 10.28 -0.90
C ASP A 33 7.39 11.63 -0.81
N ILE A 34 6.80 12.06 -1.93
CA ILE A 34 5.98 13.27 -2.05
C ILE A 34 4.53 12.94 -2.43
N SER A 35 4.12 11.68 -2.22
CA SER A 35 2.80 11.19 -2.57
C SER A 35 1.69 11.96 -1.85
N ASN A 36 0.53 12.10 -2.50
CA ASN A 36 -0.65 12.75 -1.94
C ASN A 36 -0.43 14.20 -1.47
N THR A 37 0.55 14.90 -2.04
CA THR A 37 0.76 16.32 -1.82
C THR A 37 0.09 17.14 -2.94
N ASN A 38 0.11 18.47 -2.80
CA ASN A 38 -0.39 19.38 -3.83
C ASN A 38 0.71 19.87 -4.78
N ILE A 39 1.89 19.24 -4.74
CA ILE A 39 3.03 19.58 -5.59
C ILE A 39 2.65 19.31 -7.04
N ARG A 40 2.74 20.34 -7.87
CA ARG A 40 2.52 20.28 -9.31
C ARG A 40 3.79 20.54 -10.09
N ASN A 41 4.77 21.23 -9.51
CA ASN A 41 6.03 21.57 -10.16
C ASN A 41 7.23 20.99 -9.39
N LEU A 42 8.12 20.29 -10.11
CA LEU A 42 9.28 19.61 -9.53
C LEU A 42 10.55 20.48 -9.43
N SER A 43 10.41 21.80 -9.47
CA SER A 43 11.52 22.75 -9.33
C SER A 43 12.30 22.51 -8.05
N GLY A 44 13.63 22.52 -8.16
CA GLY A 44 14.54 22.29 -7.05
C GLY A 44 15.05 20.85 -6.97
N MET A 45 14.40 19.88 -7.65
CA MET A 45 14.80 18.47 -7.61
C MET A 45 16.23 18.22 -8.10
N LYS A 46 16.79 19.09 -8.94
CA LYS A 46 18.21 19.02 -9.36
C LYS A 46 19.21 19.05 -8.20
N MET A 47 18.80 19.53 -7.03
CA MET A 47 19.62 19.54 -5.82
C MET A 47 19.73 18.17 -5.15
N LEU A 48 18.80 17.25 -5.45
CA LEU A 48 18.74 15.90 -4.87
C LEU A 48 19.62 14.91 -5.64
N VAL A 49 20.89 15.26 -5.83
CA VAL A 49 21.87 14.52 -6.69
C VAL A 49 22.15 13.08 -6.24
N ASN A 50 21.70 12.70 -5.05
CA ASN A 50 21.87 11.36 -4.48
C ASN A 50 20.57 10.55 -4.45
N LEU A 51 19.48 11.07 -5.00
CA LEU A 51 18.18 10.41 -4.94
C LEU A 51 18.16 9.13 -5.78
N GLN A 52 17.73 8.04 -5.15
CA GLN A 52 17.69 6.69 -5.73
C GLN A 52 16.27 6.16 -5.87
N ILE A 53 15.36 6.60 -4.99
CA ILE A 53 13.97 6.21 -4.94
C ILE A 53 13.10 7.47 -4.80
N LEU A 54 12.16 7.63 -5.72
CA LEU A 54 11.15 8.70 -5.69
C LEU A 54 9.76 8.10 -5.82
N SER A 55 8.88 8.44 -4.86
CA SER A 55 7.44 8.23 -5.00
C SER A 55 6.73 9.57 -5.10
N MET A 56 5.95 9.73 -6.15
CA MET A 56 5.14 10.91 -6.47
C MET A 56 3.73 10.47 -6.87
N ARG A 57 3.19 9.50 -6.11
CA ARG A 57 1.86 8.93 -6.29
C ARG A 57 0.79 10.00 -6.09
N ASN A 58 -0.29 9.93 -6.88
CA ASN A 58 -1.43 10.84 -6.81
C ASN A 58 -1.08 12.32 -7.04
N LEU A 59 0.07 12.63 -7.64
CA LEU A 59 0.34 13.99 -8.13
C LEU A 59 -0.35 14.23 -9.47
N ASP A 60 -0.79 15.46 -9.66
CA ASP A 60 -1.46 15.94 -10.87
C ASP A 60 -0.52 16.88 -11.64
N ILE A 61 0.51 16.28 -12.24
CA ILE A 61 1.47 16.98 -13.11
C ILE A 61 1.09 16.68 -14.56
N ASN A 62 0.79 17.74 -15.33
CA ASN A 62 0.30 17.62 -16.70
C ASN A 62 1.04 18.50 -17.70
N GLN A 63 2.08 19.23 -17.27
CA GLN A 63 2.93 20.03 -18.15
C GLN A 63 4.36 19.51 -18.14
N THR A 64 5.01 19.55 -19.30
CA THR A 64 6.40 19.11 -19.45
C THR A 64 7.38 20.00 -18.68
N SER A 65 7.09 21.30 -18.55
CA SER A 65 7.87 22.26 -17.76
C SER A 65 7.92 21.90 -16.29
N ASP A 66 6.84 21.35 -15.75
CA ASP A 66 6.71 20.99 -14.35
C ASP A 66 7.43 19.69 -13.99
N LEU A 67 7.66 18.82 -14.99
CA LEU A 67 8.31 17.52 -14.81
C LEU A 67 9.80 17.53 -15.20
N ILE A 68 10.27 18.57 -15.89
CA ILE A 68 11.58 18.55 -16.57
C ILE A 68 12.77 18.32 -15.63
N GLU A 69 12.71 18.82 -14.39
CA GLU A 69 13.78 18.63 -13.41
C GLU A 69 13.88 17.18 -12.90
N LEU A 70 12.85 16.33 -13.08
CA LEU A 70 12.93 14.90 -12.77
C LEU A 70 14.14 14.24 -13.45
N PHE A 71 14.42 14.64 -14.70
CA PHE A 71 15.48 14.06 -15.52
C PHE A 71 16.89 14.50 -15.13
N SER A 72 17.02 15.40 -14.14
CA SER A 72 18.31 15.72 -13.52
C SER A 72 18.77 14.67 -12.51
N LEU A 73 17.87 13.78 -12.08
CA LEU A 73 18.14 12.73 -11.09
C LEU A 73 18.85 11.53 -11.72
N THR A 74 20.14 11.68 -11.98
CA THR A 74 20.94 10.67 -12.69
C THR A 74 21.10 9.33 -11.94
N LYS A 75 20.91 9.31 -10.62
CA LYS A 75 21.00 8.10 -9.77
C LYS A 75 19.65 7.46 -9.47
N LEU A 76 18.55 7.97 -10.06
CA LEU A 76 17.22 7.47 -9.78
C LEU A 76 17.04 6.07 -10.39
N THR A 77 16.75 5.09 -9.53
CA THR A 77 16.58 3.68 -9.94
C THR A 77 15.15 3.19 -9.80
N VAL A 78 14.34 3.86 -8.98
CA VAL A 78 12.96 3.51 -8.68
C VAL A 78 12.12 4.79 -8.80
N LEU A 79 11.15 4.79 -9.71
CA LEU A 79 10.19 5.87 -9.88
C LEU A 79 8.77 5.33 -9.71
N ASP A 80 7.98 6.03 -8.93
CA ASP A 80 6.57 5.69 -8.73
C ASP A 80 5.69 6.92 -9.00
N VAL A 81 4.85 6.81 -10.03
CA VAL A 81 3.94 7.86 -10.54
C VAL A 81 2.48 7.40 -10.53
N SER A 82 2.18 6.33 -9.80
CA SER A 82 0.88 5.68 -9.88
C SER A 82 -0.26 6.49 -9.23
N GLN A 83 -1.48 5.99 -9.40
CA GLN A 83 -2.69 6.59 -8.86
C GLN A 83 -3.49 5.61 -8.02
N ASP A 84 -4.28 6.12 -7.07
CA ASP A 84 -5.24 5.34 -6.27
C ASP A 84 -6.51 5.10 -7.06
N LYS A 85 -7.00 6.14 -7.72
CA LYS A 85 -8.27 6.06 -8.42
C LYS A 85 -8.03 5.54 -9.82
N GLN A 86 -8.77 4.50 -10.19
CA GLN A 86 -8.86 4.14 -11.61
C GLN A 86 -9.47 5.30 -12.39
N ASN A 87 -9.00 5.49 -13.63
CA ASN A 87 -9.46 6.54 -14.52
C ASN A 87 -9.37 7.94 -13.86
N SER A 88 -8.28 8.22 -13.14
CA SER A 88 -8.08 9.53 -12.50
C SER A 88 -8.03 10.70 -13.50
N GLY A 89 -7.88 10.41 -14.79
CA GLY A 89 -7.69 11.42 -15.84
C GLY A 89 -6.27 11.98 -15.87
N THR A 90 -5.34 11.41 -15.08
CA THR A 90 -3.93 11.80 -15.10
C THR A 90 -3.33 11.65 -16.50
N LYS A 91 -2.37 12.51 -16.82
CA LYS A 91 -1.56 12.47 -18.06
C LYS A 91 -0.08 12.27 -17.78
N ILE A 92 0.26 11.78 -16.58
CA ILE A 92 1.65 11.78 -16.10
C ILE A 92 2.60 11.01 -17.03
N ILE A 93 2.15 9.90 -17.65
CA ILE A 93 3.00 9.09 -18.53
C ILE A 93 3.17 9.74 -19.90
N SER A 94 2.08 10.25 -20.49
CA SER A 94 2.17 11.00 -21.75
C SER A 94 3.07 12.23 -21.57
N THR A 95 2.87 13.02 -20.51
CA THR A 95 3.74 14.16 -20.15
C THR A 95 5.20 13.74 -19.95
N TYR A 96 5.46 12.64 -19.24
CA TYR A 96 6.82 12.09 -19.06
C TYR A 96 7.50 11.78 -20.41
N LEU A 97 6.79 11.13 -21.33
CA LEU A 97 7.33 10.77 -22.65
C LEU A 97 7.50 12.01 -23.56
N GLU A 98 6.61 13.00 -23.44
CA GLU A 98 6.69 14.27 -24.18
C GLU A 98 7.91 15.11 -23.80
N CYS A 99 8.45 14.96 -22.59
CA CYS A 99 9.71 15.62 -22.21
C CYS A 99 10.89 15.21 -23.12
N ARG A 100 10.84 14.03 -23.76
CA ARG A 100 11.92 13.48 -24.62
C ARG A 100 13.28 13.45 -23.90
N LYS A 101 13.25 13.16 -22.60
CA LYS A 101 14.40 12.97 -21.74
C LYS A 101 14.40 11.55 -21.20
N ILE A 102 15.53 11.12 -20.66
CA ILE A 102 15.72 9.75 -20.17
C ILE A 102 16.29 9.74 -18.76
N LEU A 103 15.83 8.79 -17.96
CA LEU A 103 16.43 8.42 -16.68
C LEU A 103 17.32 7.19 -16.91
N LEU A 104 18.62 7.40 -17.06
CA LEU A 104 19.58 6.38 -17.53
C LEU A 104 19.60 5.13 -16.65
N ASP A 105 19.52 5.29 -15.33
CA ASP A 105 19.65 4.19 -14.36
C ASP A 105 18.29 3.68 -13.85
N LEU A 106 17.18 4.06 -14.48
CA LEU A 106 15.84 3.67 -14.04
C LEU A 106 15.61 2.16 -14.22
N LYS A 107 15.46 1.43 -13.12
CA LYS A 107 15.29 -0.03 -13.09
C LYS A 107 13.85 -0.46 -12.87
N PHE A 108 13.12 0.32 -12.07
CA PHE A 108 11.73 0.06 -11.74
C PHE A 108 10.90 1.32 -11.95
N ILE A 109 9.78 1.17 -12.66
CA ILE A 109 8.74 2.20 -12.74
C ILE A 109 7.39 1.61 -12.37
N ASP A 110 6.68 2.29 -11.47
CA ASP A 110 5.28 2.00 -11.20
C ASP A 110 4.39 3.08 -11.81
N CYS A 111 3.65 2.69 -12.83
CA CYS A 111 2.67 3.47 -13.56
C CYS A 111 1.26 2.88 -13.42
N SER A 112 0.97 2.24 -12.29
CA SER A 112 -0.36 1.67 -12.02
C SER A 112 -1.46 2.73 -12.03
N ARG A 113 -2.61 2.39 -12.61
CA ARG A 113 -3.80 3.24 -12.74
C ARG A 113 -3.53 4.62 -13.38
N THR A 114 -2.50 4.75 -14.23
CA THR A 114 -2.21 5.97 -15.02
C THR A 114 -2.71 5.84 -16.47
N ASP A 115 -2.35 6.80 -17.32
CA ASP A 115 -2.58 6.84 -18.76
C ASP A 115 -1.63 5.94 -19.58
N ILE A 116 -0.81 5.08 -18.95
CA ILE A 116 0.02 4.12 -19.68
C ILE A 116 -0.84 3.21 -20.57
N ASN A 117 -0.54 3.22 -21.86
CA ASN A 117 -1.12 2.34 -22.87
C ASN A 117 0.00 1.58 -23.61
N ARG A 118 -0.34 0.68 -24.54
CA ARG A 118 0.64 -0.15 -25.24
C ARG A 118 1.69 0.65 -26.02
N GLU A 119 1.29 1.76 -26.64
CA GLU A 119 2.20 2.63 -27.38
C GLU A 119 3.18 3.32 -26.44
N PHE A 120 2.67 3.90 -25.35
CA PHE A 120 3.49 4.54 -24.32
C PHE A 120 4.44 3.54 -23.65
N ALA A 121 3.97 2.32 -23.34
CA ALA A 121 4.82 1.27 -22.79
C ALA A 121 5.94 0.88 -23.76
N LYS A 122 5.66 0.80 -25.07
CA LYS A 122 6.69 0.53 -26.08
C LYS A 122 7.74 1.65 -26.12
N THR A 123 7.31 2.91 -26.15
CA THR A 123 8.18 4.09 -26.19
C THR A 123 9.02 4.21 -24.92
N LEU A 124 8.42 3.98 -23.76
CA LEU A 124 9.09 3.98 -22.45
C LEU A 124 10.21 2.92 -22.42
N LEU A 125 9.89 1.68 -22.78
CA LEU A 125 10.87 0.58 -22.74
C LEU A 125 11.92 0.66 -23.85
N SER A 126 11.67 1.37 -24.96
CA SER A 126 12.70 1.64 -25.96
C SER A 126 13.64 2.76 -25.55
N SER A 127 13.14 3.76 -24.82
CA SER A 127 13.95 4.91 -24.37
C SER A 127 14.72 4.61 -23.08
N HIS A 128 14.29 3.62 -22.29
CA HIS A 128 14.87 3.27 -21.00
C HIS A 128 15.23 1.77 -20.96
N PRO A 129 16.31 1.34 -21.63
CA PRO A 129 16.72 -0.06 -21.70
C PRO A 129 17.16 -0.65 -20.35
N SER A 130 17.43 0.19 -19.34
CA SER A 130 17.75 -0.22 -17.96
C SER A 130 16.53 -0.70 -17.16
N ILE A 131 15.30 -0.46 -17.66
CA ILE A 131 14.08 -0.88 -16.98
C ILE A 131 13.95 -2.40 -17.04
N VAL A 132 14.07 -3.02 -15.87
CA VAL A 132 13.91 -4.47 -15.67
C VAL A 132 12.52 -4.81 -15.14
N HIS A 133 11.83 -3.85 -14.53
CA HIS A 133 10.53 -4.07 -13.89
C HIS A 133 9.56 -2.90 -14.15
N VAL A 134 8.34 -3.20 -14.59
CA VAL A 134 7.25 -2.23 -14.77
C VAL A 134 6.01 -2.71 -14.03
N SER A 135 5.46 -1.90 -13.15
CA SER A 135 4.14 -2.14 -12.55
C SER A 135 3.10 -1.26 -13.25
N ALA A 136 2.06 -1.87 -13.80
CA ALA A 136 0.99 -1.20 -14.54
C ALA A 136 -0.37 -1.79 -14.14
N ILE A 137 -0.56 -1.92 -12.83
CA ILE A 137 -1.75 -2.52 -12.22
C ILE A 137 -2.96 -1.64 -12.53
N GLY A 138 -4.05 -2.25 -13.02
CA GLY A 138 -5.26 -1.52 -13.36
C GLY A 138 -5.15 -0.65 -14.61
N CYS A 139 -4.13 -0.87 -15.45
CA CYS A 139 -3.97 -0.24 -16.76
C CYS A 139 -4.33 -1.20 -17.90
N ASP A 140 -4.72 -0.67 -19.06
CA ASP A 140 -5.03 -1.50 -20.24
C ASP A 140 -3.77 -1.85 -21.04
N LEU A 141 -2.98 -2.77 -20.49
CA LEU A 141 -1.78 -3.34 -21.11
C LEU A 141 -1.88 -4.85 -21.35
N LYS A 142 -3.09 -5.38 -21.52
CA LYS A 142 -3.33 -6.82 -21.66
C LYS A 142 -2.37 -7.44 -22.69
N ASN A 143 -1.70 -8.53 -22.32
CA ASN A 143 -0.77 -9.28 -23.17
C ASN A 143 0.44 -8.49 -23.72
N PHE A 144 0.74 -7.31 -23.19
CA PHE A 144 2.00 -6.64 -23.52
C PHE A 144 3.16 -7.43 -22.90
N SER A 145 4.27 -7.51 -23.62
CA SER A 145 5.49 -8.15 -23.11
C SER A 145 6.70 -7.56 -23.82
N LYS A 146 7.84 -7.57 -23.13
CA LYS A 146 9.12 -7.11 -23.68
C LYS A 146 10.21 -8.04 -23.16
N CYS A 147 11.04 -8.55 -24.07
CA CYS A 147 12.18 -9.40 -23.69
C CYS A 147 13.09 -8.66 -22.72
N GLY A 148 13.48 -9.31 -21.62
CA GLY A 148 14.34 -8.74 -20.59
C GLY A 148 13.64 -7.82 -19.56
N THR A 149 12.36 -7.50 -19.76
CA THR A 149 11.59 -6.67 -18.82
C THR A 149 10.40 -7.44 -18.25
N ARG A 150 10.31 -7.48 -16.93
CA ARG A 150 9.18 -8.08 -16.23
C ARG A 150 8.10 -7.04 -16.01
N ILE A 151 6.85 -7.37 -16.38
CA ILE A 151 5.73 -6.44 -16.30
C ILE A 151 4.61 -7.04 -15.44
N PHE A 152 4.10 -6.24 -14.50
CA PHE A 152 3.10 -6.62 -13.52
C PHE A 152 1.77 -5.91 -13.83
N TYR A 153 0.77 -6.69 -14.26
CA TYR A 153 -0.56 -6.17 -14.63
C TYR A 153 -1.62 -6.37 -13.55
N CYS A 154 -1.39 -7.32 -12.64
CA CYS A 154 -2.28 -7.69 -11.54
C CYS A 154 -3.77 -7.71 -11.93
N THR A 155 -4.10 -8.24 -13.11
CA THR A 155 -5.48 -8.28 -13.65
C THR A 155 -6.31 -9.43 -13.09
N SER A 156 -5.66 -10.37 -12.40
CA SER A 156 -6.28 -11.47 -11.67
C SER A 156 -5.57 -11.70 -10.34
N ILE A 157 -6.26 -12.33 -9.39
CA ILE A 157 -5.68 -12.73 -8.10
C ILE A 157 -4.47 -13.67 -8.30
N GLU A 158 -4.45 -14.51 -9.33
CA GLU A 158 -3.28 -15.35 -9.63
C GLU A 158 -2.06 -14.52 -10.06
N SER A 159 -2.26 -13.54 -10.95
CA SER A 159 -1.18 -12.65 -11.38
C SER A 159 -0.67 -11.77 -10.22
N LEU A 160 -1.56 -11.36 -9.32
CA LEU A 160 -1.23 -10.68 -8.07
C LEU A 160 -0.38 -11.56 -7.15
N PHE A 161 -0.77 -12.83 -6.99
CA PHE A 161 -0.04 -13.79 -6.17
C PHE A 161 1.40 -13.96 -6.66
N ARG A 162 1.60 -14.12 -7.97
CA ARG A 162 2.93 -14.18 -8.59
C ARG A 162 3.71 -12.88 -8.35
N SER A 163 3.08 -11.73 -8.62
CA SER A 163 3.71 -10.41 -8.45
C SER A 163 4.15 -10.16 -7.00
N LEU A 164 3.32 -10.55 -6.03
CA LEU A 164 3.61 -10.42 -4.62
C LEU A 164 4.80 -11.28 -4.20
N ILE A 165 4.93 -12.51 -4.71
CA ILE A 165 6.12 -13.35 -4.52
C ILE A 165 7.36 -12.64 -5.06
N ASP A 166 7.27 -12.11 -6.28
CA ASP A 166 8.41 -11.48 -6.94
C ASP A 166 8.90 -10.24 -6.20
N PHE A 167 7.99 -9.34 -5.83
CA PHE A 167 8.35 -8.12 -5.12
C PHE A 167 8.86 -8.39 -3.70
N THR A 168 8.31 -9.42 -3.05
CA THR A 168 8.83 -9.89 -1.76
C THR A 168 10.27 -10.38 -1.93
N ASN A 169 10.55 -11.23 -2.92
CA ASN A 169 11.90 -11.73 -3.18
C ASN A 169 12.89 -10.63 -3.58
N LEU A 170 12.43 -9.63 -4.33
CA LEU A 170 13.20 -8.44 -4.69
C LEU A 170 13.40 -7.46 -3.53
N LYS A 171 12.80 -7.72 -2.36
CA LYS A 171 12.76 -6.82 -1.21
C LYS A 171 12.24 -5.41 -1.57
N ASN A 172 11.35 -5.33 -2.55
CA ASN A 172 10.74 -4.08 -2.99
C ASN A 172 9.47 -3.81 -2.17
N GLU A 173 9.66 -3.17 -1.02
CA GLU A 173 8.58 -2.91 -0.05
C GLU A 173 7.45 -2.08 -0.67
N LEU A 174 7.77 -1.07 -1.48
CA LEU A 174 6.78 -0.17 -2.09
C LEU A 174 5.84 -0.93 -3.04
N ALA A 175 6.40 -1.72 -3.96
CA ALA A 175 5.62 -2.51 -4.90
C ALA A 175 4.85 -3.65 -4.21
N THR A 176 5.43 -4.23 -3.15
CA THR A 176 4.79 -5.22 -2.29
C THR A 176 3.54 -4.64 -1.61
N CYS A 177 3.68 -3.47 -0.99
CA CYS A 177 2.59 -2.75 -0.32
C CYS A 177 1.39 -2.56 -1.26
N ARG A 178 1.65 -2.25 -2.53
CA ARG A 178 0.62 -2.06 -3.58
C ARG A 178 -0.02 -3.34 -4.04
N CYS A 179 0.76 -4.42 -4.18
CA CYS A 179 0.19 -5.73 -4.48
C CYS A 179 -0.79 -6.16 -3.39
N LEU A 180 -0.48 -5.87 -2.11
CA LEU A 180 -1.40 -6.14 -1.00
C LEU A 180 -2.66 -5.24 -1.07
N GLU A 181 -2.51 -3.96 -1.38
CA GLU A 181 -3.66 -3.04 -1.56
C GLU A 181 -4.59 -3.53 -2.68
N GLU A 182 -4.01 -3.85 -3.84
CA GLU A 182 -4.75 -4.34 -5.00
C GLU A 182 -5.39 -5.71 -4.75
N LEU A 183 -4.69 -6.59 -4.03
CA LEU A 183 -5.23 -7.88 -3.59
C LEU A 183 -6.49 -7.67 -2.73
N HIS A 184 -6.40 -6.84 -1.69
CA HIS A 184 -7.55 -6.52 -0.85
C HIS A 184 -8.71 -5.93 -1.66
N ARG A 185 -8.42 -5.04 -2.62
CA ARG A 185 -9.43 -4.46 -3.52
C ARG A 185 -10.13 -5.53 -4.38
N GLN A 186 -9.38 -6.45 -4.99
CA GLN A 186 -9.96 -7.51 -5.82
C GLN A 186 -10.74 -8.54 -5.01
N LEU A 187 -10.27 -8.88 -3.80
CA LEU A 187 -11.00 -9.75 -2.88
C LEU A 187 -12.39 -9.16 -2.56
N ASN A 188 -12.48 -7.86 -2.29
CA ASN A 188 -13.77 -7.18 -2.05
C ASN A 188 -14.66 -7.06 -3.28
N ALA A 189 -14.08 -6.93 -4.48
CA ALA A 189 -14.83 -6.74 -5.72
C ALA A 189 -15.36 -8.05 -6.34
N SER A 190 -14.75 -9.19 -6.00
CA SER A 190 -15.05 -10.47 -6.64
C SER A 190 -16.34 -11.09 -6.10
N ARG A 191 -17.34 -11.31 -6.98
CA ARG A 191 -18.60 -12.02 -6.64
C ARG A 191 -18.47 -13.54 -6.69
N SER A 192 -17.53 -14.07 -7.48
CA SER A 192 -17.19 -15.49 -7.53
C SER A 192 -15.68 -15.65 -7.38
N THR A 193 -15.27 -16.48 -6.42
CA THR A 193 -13.87 -16.73 -6.10
C THR A 193 -13.56 -18.23 -6.20
N GLU A 194 -14.21 -18.87 -7.16
CA GLU A 194 -14.08 -20.30 -7.38
C GLU A 194 -12.68 -20.54 -7.98
N ASN A 195 -11.90 -21.42 -7.35
CA ASN A 195 -10.55 -21.90 -7.72
C ASN A 195 -9.32 -21.19 -7.12
N LEU A 196 -9.44 -20.38 -6.07
CA LEU A 196 -8.27 -19.85 -5.35
C LEU A 196 -7.84 -20.74 -4.18
N HIS A 197 -6.54 -21.04 -4.11
CA HIS A 197 -5.94 -21.70 -2.93
C HIS A 197 -5.72 -20.69 -1.80
N TYR A 198 -6.79 -20.34 -1.08
CA TYR A 198 -6.77 -19.34 0.01
C TYR A 198 -5.76 -19.63 1.11
N SER A 199 -5.54 -20.90 1.42
CA SER A 199 -4.50 -21.35 2.36
C SER A 199 -3.10 -20.88 1.93
N SER A 200 -2.77 -20.98 0.65
CA SER A 200 -1.49 -20.52 0.09
C SER A 200 -1.42 -19.00 0.03
N LEU A 201 -2.53 -18.34 -0.33
CA LEU A 201 -2.64 -16.88 -0.33
C LEU A 201 -2.36 -16.28 1.06
N LEU A 202 -3.02 -16.82 2.08
CA LEU A 202 -2.87 -16.41 3.47
C LEU A 202 -1.42 -16.58 3.95
N LYS A 203 -0.78 -17.73 3.65
CA LYS A 203 0.63 -17.95 3.98
C LYS A 203 1.53 -16.90 3.34
N LEU A 204 1.32 -16.60 2.06
CA LEU A 204 2.11 -15.60 1.34
C LEU A 204 1.95 -14.20 1.96
N VAL A 205 0.72 -13.80 2.30
CA VAL A 205 0.46 -12.51 2.95
C VAL A 205 1.19 -12.44 4.30
N ILE A 206 1.11 -13.48 5.14
CA ILE A 206 1.84 -13.52 6.42
C ILE A 206 3.35 -13.44 6.20
N GLN A 207 3.91 -14.21 5.25
CA GLN A 207 5.33 -14.19 4.92
C GLN A 207 5.79 -12.78 4.49
N THR A 208 4.99 -12.13 3.65
CA THR A 208 5.23 -10.76 3.19
C THR A 208 5.26 -9.78 4.37
N MET A 209 4.26 -9.85 5.25
CA MET A 209 4.16 -9.03 6.46
C MET A 209 5.23 -9.33 7.52
N ASN A 210 5.98 -10.42 7.39
CA ASN A 210 7.14 -10.71 8.23
C ASN A 210 8.44 -10.17 7.63
N MET A 211 8.47 -9.93 6.32
CA MET A 211 9.64 -9.37 5.63
C MET A 211 9.72 -7.85 5.73
N PHE A 212 8.57 -7.18 5.81
CA PHE A 212 8.46 -5.73 5.75
C PHE A 212 7.77 -5.20 7.01
N THR A 213 8.27 -4.07 7.53
CA THR A 213 7.80 -3.48 8.79
C THR A 213 7.14 -2.12 8.62
N SER A 214 7.04 -1.57 7.40
CA SER A 214 6.31 -0.32 7.19
C SER A 214 4.84 -0.47 7.58
N ARG A 215 4.32 0.57 8.24
CA ARG A 215 2.92 0.63 8.70
C ARG A 215 1.93 0.36 7.56
N SER A 216 2.15 0.94 6.38
CA SER A 216 1.26 0.77 5.21
C SER A 216 1.22 -0.68 4.72
N THR A 217 2.37 -1.34 4.60
CA THR A 217 2.44 -2.75 4.17
C THR A 217 1.73 -3.67 5.17
N LEU A 218 1.93 -3.42 6.47
CA LEU A 218 1.27 -4.18 7.52
C LEU A 218 -0.25 -3.96 7.52
N ILE A 219 -0.73 -2.72 7.32
CA ILE A 219 -2.17 -2.42 7.22
C ILE A 219 -2.80 -3.12 6.00
N ASN A 220 -2.18 -3.03 4.82
CA ASN A 220 -2.72 -3.65 3.61
C ASN A 220 -2.73 -5.18 3.71
N GLY A 221 -1.67 -5.77 4.27
CA GLY A 221 -1.62 -7.20 4.56
C GLY A 221 -2.67 -7.63 5.58
N LEU A 222 -2.84 -6.85 6.65
CA LEU A 222 -3.86 -7.10 7.67
C LEU A 222 -5.27 -7.13 7.08
N GLN A 223 -5.60 -6.17 6.21
CA GLN A 223 -6.88 -6.12 5.51
C GLN A 223 -7.14 -7.40 4.67
N CYS A 224 -6.11 -7.91 3.99
CA CYS A 224 -6.21 -9.17 3.26
C CYS A 224 -6.50 -10.36 4.20
N LEU A 225 -5.80 -10.46 5.33
CA LEU A 225 -6.00 -11.54 6.31
C LEU A 225 -7.41 -11.51 6.90
N ILE A 226 -7.87 -10.34 7.35
CA ILE A 226 -9.22 -10.14 7.89
C ILE A 226 -10.27 -10.60 6.86
N TRP A 227 -10.10 -10.22 5.59
CA TRP A 227 -11.03 -10.59 4.54
C TRP A 227 -11.07 -12.12 4.35
N ILE A 228 -9.90 -12.76 4.22
CA ILE A 228 -9.80 -14.22 3.99
C ILE A 228 -10.44 -14.99 5.14
N ILE A 229 -10.13 -14.65 6.38
CA ILE A 229 -10.70 -15.31 7.56
C ILE A 229 -12.22 -15.10 7.62
N ASN A 230 -12.71 -13.91 7.29
CA ASN A 230 -14.14 -13.67 7.40
C ASN A 230 -14.99 -14.39 6.34
N HIS A 231 -14.43 -14.72 5.17
CA HIS A 231 -15.19 -15.23 4.02
C HIS A 231 -14.80 -16.64 3.56
N LYS A 232 -13.62 -17.12 3.92
CA LYS A 232 -13.02 -18.37 3.38
C LYS A 232 -12.32 -19.22 4.43
N MET A 233 -12.73 -19.08 5.69
CA MET A 233 -12.17 -19.83 6.82
C MET A 233 -12.24 -21.35 6.63
N ASP A 234 -13.31 -21.84 5.99
CA ASP A 234 -13.56 -23.24 5.63
C ASP A 234 -12.43 -23.85 4.77
N GLN A 235 -11.64 -23.02 4.09
CA GLN A 235 -10.55 -23.44 3.21
C GLN A 235 -9.17 -23.30 3.85
N ILE A 236 -9.10 -22.94 5.14
CA ILE A 236 -7.86 -22.72 5.87
C ILE A 236 -7.66 -23.87 6.85
N GLY A 237 -6.48 -24.51 6.82
CA GLY A 237 -6.15 -25.55 7.78
C GLY A 237 -5.80 -25.00 9.18
N PRO A 238 -5.93 -25.81 10.25
CA PRO A 238 -5.79 -25.35 11.64
C PRO A 238 -4.41 -24.73 11.95
N VAL A 239 -3.34 -25.27 11.37
CA VAL A 239 -1.98 -24.71 11.53
C VAL A 239 -1.91 -23.26 11.01
N ASN A 240 -2.54 -22.98 9.87
CA ASN A 240 -2.56 -21.63 9.32
C ASN A 240 -3.46 -20.70 10.14
N MET A 241 -4.58 -21.22 10.67
CA MET A 241 -5.45 -20.47 11.58
C MET A 241 -4.68 -19.99 12.80
N PHE A 242 -3.90 -20.88 13.44
CA PHE A 242 -3.06 -20.56 14.59
C PHE A 242 -2.03 -19.46 14.27
N PHE A 243 -1.27 -19.59 13.18
CA PHE A 243 -0.30 -18.55 12.79
C PHE A 243 -0.96 -17.23 12.42
N THR A 244 -2.16 -17.27 11.83
CA THR A 244 -2.93 -16.06 11.51
C THR A 244 -3.39 -15.37 12.78
N LEU A 245 -3.93 -16.11 13.75
CA LEU A 245 -4.35 -15.56 15.03
C LEU A 245 -3.19 -14.85 15.72
N LYS A 246 -2.04 -15.54 15.86
CA LYS A 246 -0.84 -14.94 16.44
C LYS A 246 -0.42 -13.66 15.72
N LYS A 247 -0.48 -13.66 14.37
CA LYS A 247 -0.14 -12.47 13.58
C LYS A 247 -1.16 -11.34 13.81
N LEU A 248 -2.45 -11.62 13.86
CA LEU A 248 -3.48 -10.62 14.14
C LEU A 248 -3.26 -9.98 15.51
N LEU A 249 -3.10 -10.79 16.57
CA LEU A 249 -2.87 -10.32 17.95
C LEU A 249 -1.65 -9.39 18.03
N SER A 250 -0.55 -9.77 17.36
CA SER A 250 0.67 -8.95 17.30
C SER A 250 0.52 -7.58 16.63
N LEU A 251 -0.58 -7.34 15.91
CA LEU A 251 -0.83 -6.11 15.15
C LEU A 251 -1.98 -5.27 15.72
N ALA A 252 -2.50 -5.62 16.90
CA ALA A 252 -3.59 -4.89 17.55
C ALA A 252 -3.28 -3.39 17.75
N ASP A 253 -2.00 -3.05 17.94
CA ASP A 253 -1.55 -1.67 18.12
C ASP A 253 -1.61 -0.83 16.83
N LEU A 254 -1.63 -1.47 15.66
CA LEU A 254 -1.79 -0.76 14.39
C LEU A 254 -3.21 -0.26 14.17
N LEU A 255 -4.20 -0.81 14.88
CA LEU A 255 -5.60 -0.43 14.71
C LEU A 255 -5.82 1.03 15.11
N PRO A 256 -6.46 1.83 14.23
CA PRO A 256 -6.81 3.20 14.53
C PRO A 256 -7.82 3.26 15.69
N GLU A 257 -7.73 4.35 16.45
CA GLU A 257 -8.68 4.65 17.52
C GLU A 257 -10.09 4.85 16.95
N THR A 258 -11.09 4.27 17.63
CA THR A 258 -12.50 4.33 17.22
C THR A 258 -13.10 5.67 17.62
N TYR A 259 -12.74 6.73 16.91
CA TYR A 259 -13.55 7.94 16.92
C TYR A 259 -14.82 7.69 16.11
N SER A 260 -15.83 8.56 16.23
CA SER A 260 -17.18 8.48 15.63
C SER A 260 -17.27 8.28 14.10
N ASN A 261 -16.15 7.98 13.43
CA ASN A 261 -16.04 7.53 12.05
C ASN A 261 -16.56 6.07 11.90
N ALA A 262 -17.67 5.93 11.17
CA ALA A 262 -18.32 4.65 10.91
C ALA A 262 -17.43 3.64 10.16
N GLU A 263 -16.52 4.08 9.30
CA GLU A 263 -15.64 3.19 8.54
C GLU A 263 -14.56 2.56 9.42
N ILE A 264 -14.02 3.33 10.37
CA ILE A 264 -13.06 2.84 11.36
C ILE A 264 -13.73 1.82 12.27
N ILE A 265 -14.92 2.13 12.78
CA ILE A 265 -15.70 1.23 13.63
C ILE A 265 -16.00 -0.08 12.90
N ARG A 266 -16.43 -0.01 11.63
CA ARG A 266 -16.69 -1.20 10.80
C ARG A 266 -15.43 -2.03 10.62
N SER A 267 -14.29 -1.39 10.33
CA SER A 267 -13.02 -2.07 10.11
C SER A 267 -12.53 -2.79 11.37
N ASN A 268 -12.61 -2.14 12.53
CA ASN A 268 -12.22 -2.74 13.81
C ASN A 268 -13.16 -3.89 14.20
N ARG A 269 -14.46 -3.82 13.88
CA ARG A 269 -15.40 -4.94 14.07
C ARG A 269 -15.01 -6.16 13.22
N LEU A 270 -14.72 -5.96 11.94
CA LEU A 270 -14.32 -7.06 11.06
C LEU A 270 -13.02 -7.73 11.51
N TYR A 271 -12.07 -6.94 12.04
CA TYR A 271 -10.85 -7.46 12.67
C TYR A 271 -11.19 -8.34 13.88
N TRP A 272 -12.08 -7.88 14.77
CA TRP A 272 -12.48 -8.66 15.93
C TRP A 272 -13.24 -9.94 15.57
N ASP A 273 -14.18 -9.86 14.63
CA ASP A 273 -14.90 -11.03 14.12
C ASP A 273 -13.93 -12.09 13.56
N ALA A 274 -12.82 -11.67 12.93
CA ALA A 274 -11.78 -12.57 12.47
C ALA A 274 -11.03 -13.25 13.64
N ILE A 275 -10.71 -12.51 14.71
CA ILE A 275 -10.12 -13.11 15.92
C ILE A 275 -11.07 -14.15 16.51
N VAL A 276 -12.33 -13.79 16.77
CA VAL A 276 -13.32 -14.70 17.39
C VAL A 276 -13.51 -15.98 16.58
N LYS A 277 -13.54 -15.87 15.25
CA LYS A 277 -13.59 -17.04 14.36
C LYS A 277 -12.39 -17.97 14.53
N LEU A 278 -11.20 -17.41 14.68
CA LEU A 278 -9.96 -18.17 14.85
C LEU A 278 -9.81 -18.79 16.24
N THR A 279 -10.30 -18.12 17.29
CA THR A 279 -10.19 -18.60 18.67
C THR A 279 -11.09 -19.80 18.98
N ASN A 280 -12.15 -19.98 18.19
CA ASN A 280 -13.02 -21.15 18.24
C ASN A 280 -12.42 -22.40 17.55
N SER A 281 -11.25 -22.28 16.93
CA SER A 281 -10.46 -23.42 16.43
C SER A 281 -9.44 -23.84 17.50
N GLU A 282 -9.31 -25.13 17.79
CA GLU A 282 -8.59 -25.68 18.96
C GLU A 282 -7.14 -25.15 19.15
N ASN A 283 -6.68 -25.08 20.42
CA ASN A 283 -5.37 -24.58 20.92
C ASN A 283 -5.16 -23.05 20.92
N THR A 284 -5.93 -22.34 21.74
CA THR A 284 -5.90 -20.88 21.82
C THR A 284 -5.26 -20.37 23.11
N ASN A 285 -4.29 -19.44 23.00
CA ASN A 285 -3.66 -18.77 24.14
C ASN A 285 -4.58 -17.64 24.65
N PHE A 286 -5.40 -17.92 25.67
CA PHE A 286 -6.41 -16.99 26.16
C PHE A 286 -5.84 -15.67 26.70
N ASP A 287 -4.65 -15.66 27.32
CA ASP A 287 -4.07 -14.45 27.92
C ASP A 287 -3.82 -13.34 26.88
N GLU A 288 -3.30 -13.71 25.71
CA GLU A 288 -2.98 -12.76 24.62
C GLU A 288 -4.25 -12.20 23.96
N ILE A 289 -5.31 -13.03 23.90
CA ILE A 289 -6.64 -12.61 23.44
C ILE A 289 -7.25 -11.63 24.42
N CYS A 290 -7.23 -11.94 25.73
CA CYS A 290 -7.75 -11.08 26.78
C CYS A 290 -7.05 -9.71 26.74
N TRP A 291 -5.72 -9.70 26.61
CA TRP A 291 -4.96 -8.46 26.49
C TRP A 291 -5.35 -7.65 25.24
N THR A 292 -5.49 -8.32 24.10
CA THR A 292 -5.94 -7.66 22.85
C THR A 292 -7.35 -7.10 22.99
N ALA A 293 -8.27 -7.85 23.60
CA ALA A 293 -9.62 -7.40 23.91
C ALA A 293 -9.61 -6.15 24.81
N MET A 294 -8.81 -6.15 25.88
CA MET A 294 -8.65 -5.00 26.76
C MET A 294 -8.09 -3.77 26.05
N ASN A 295 -7.06 -3.93 25.21
CA ASN A 295 -6.48 -2.83 24.42
C ASN A 295 -7.50 -2.24 23.42
N MET A 296 -8.30 -3.09 22.77
CA MET A 296 -9.37 -2.62 21.89
C MET A 296 -10.45 -1.87 22.68
N MET A 297 -10.85 -2.38 23.85
CA MET A 297 -11.82 -1.70 24.72
C MET A 297 -11.29 -0.38 25.26
N SER A 298 -10.03 -0.27 25.65
CA SER A 298 -9.46 0.99 26.14
C SER A 298 -9.47 2.08 25.08
N LYS A 299 -9.28 1.71 23.80
CA LYS A 299 -9.39 2.62 22.66
C LYS A 299 -10.83 3.09 22.41
N VAL A 300 -11.83 2.30 22.82
CA VAL A 300 -13.26 2.67 22.76
C VAL A 300 -13.65 3.53 23.96
N THR A 301 -13.21 3.21 25.18
CA THR A 301 -13.60 3.94 26.41
C THR A 301 -12.98 5.33 26.52
N TYR A 302 -11.76 5.55 26.00
CA TYR A 302 -11.15 6.87 25.96
C TYR A 302 -11.96 7.85 25.08
N ALA A 303 -12.52 7.38 23.96
CA ALA A 303 -13.42 8.16 23.10
C ALA A 303 -14.76 8.49 23.78
N ALA A 304 -15.25 7.59 24.64
CA ALA A 304 -16.47 7.79 25.41
C ALA A 304 -16.35 8.90 26.49
N GLY A 305 -15.14 9.19 26.98
CA GLY A 305 -14.86 10.22 27.99
C GLY A 305 -14.59 11.63 27.43
N SER A 306 -14.30 11.77 26.13
CA SER A 306 -13.92 13.04 25.48
C SER A 306 -15.08 13.83 24.85
N GLY A 307 -16.33 13.41 25.05
CA GLY A 307 -17.53 14.18 24.67
C GLY A 307 -17.93 14.14 23.18
N MET A 308 -17.22 13.41 22.32
CA MET A 308 -17.56 13.28 20.90
C MET A 308 -18.58 12.15 20.66
N ARG A 309 -19.88 12.36 20.94
CA ARG A 309 -20.90 11.28 20.76
C ARG A 309 -22.00 11.57 19.75
N SER A 310 -22.26 10.60 18.85
CA SER A 310 -23.52 10.44 18.12
C SER A 310 -24.28 9.20 18.65
N LYS A 311 -25.62 9.19 18.56
CA LYS A 311 -26.46 8.05 19.04
C LYS A 311 -26.11 6.72 18.35
N ALA A 312 -25.67 6.76 17.09
CA ALA A 312 -25.26 5.58 16.33
C ALA A 312 -23.91 5.00 16.83
N GLY A 313 -23.00 5.84 17.33
CA GLY A 313 -21.74 5.40 17.95
C GLY A 313 -21.98 4.55 19.20
N ILE A 314 -22.88 5.00 20.08
CA ILE A 314 -23.19 4.34 21.36
C ILE A 314 -23.76 2.92 21.16
N GLN A 315 -24.63 2.72 20.16
CA GLN A 315 -25.22 1.41 19.88
C GLN A 315 -24.18 0.41 19.30
N ASN A 316 -23.28 0.92 18.45
CA ASN A 316 -22.21 0.10 17.87
C ASN A 316 -21.15 -0.30 18.90
N GLU A 317 -20.82 0.60 19.84
CA GLU A 317 -19.91 0.30 20.95
C GLU A 317 -20.48 -0.76 21.89
N ARG A 318 -21.76 -0.66 22.29
CA ARG A 318 -22.42 -1.69 23.11
C ARG A 318 -22.42 -3.07 22.44
N THR A 319 -22.61 -3.10 21.13
CA THR A 319 -22.53 -4.34 20.34
C THR A 319 -21.10 -4.90 20.38
N LEU A 320 -20.09 -4.05 20.17
CA LEU A 320 -18.69 -4.44 20.25
C LEU A 320 -18.35 -4.98 21.66
N PHE A 321 -18.70 -4.24 22.71
CA PHE A 321 -18.52 -4.67 24.12
C PHE A 321 -19.15 -6.02 24.41
N SER A 322 -20.37 -6.27 23.93
CA SER A 322 -21.02 -7.57 24.09
C SER A 322 -20.30 -8.72 23.38
N GLN A 323 -19.57 -8.44 22.30
CA GLN A 323 -18.74 -9.42 21.58
C GLN A 323 -17.40 -9.70 22.29
N PHE A 324 -16.92 -8.81 23.17
CA PHE A 324 -15.71 -9.01 23.97
C PHE A 324 -15.99 -9.74 25.29
N LEU A 325 -17.22 -9.62 25.83
CA LEU A 325 -17.61 -10.16 27.14
C LEU A 325 -17.28 -11.64 27.40
N PRO A 326 -17.38 -12.56 26.43
CA PRO A 326 -17.04 -13.97 26.65
C PRO A 326 -15.55 -14.24 26.91
N TYR A 327 -14.68 -13.25 26.68
CA TYR A 327 -13.21 -13.37 26.74
C TYR A 327 -12.58 -12.44 27.79
N LEU A 328 -13.37 -11.91 28.72
CA LEU A 328 -12.94 -11.10 29.87
C LEU A 328 -13.22 -11.84 31.17
#